data_AF-A0A2K8M895-F1
#
_entry.id   AF-A0A2K8M895-F1
#
_cell.length_a   1.000
_cell.length_b   1.000
_cell.length_c   1.000
_cell.angle_alpha   90.00
_cell.angle_beta   90.00
_cell.angle_gamma   90.00
#
_symmetry.space_group_name_H-M   'P 1'
#
loop_
_entity.id
_entity.type
_entity.pdbx_description
1 polymer ?
#
loop_
_entity_poly.entity_id
_entity_poly.type
_entity_poly.pdbx_seq_one_letter_code
_entity_poly.pdbx_strand_id
1 'polypeptide(L)'
;MTLEGQVQAYADRLGRPVIVFDVDFTVIAFSVHDQDVDHARLAIILSHKGSSRARESIRDYRVGQAQGPVRIPPLDGGQSRLVAPVRHEGRLVGYLSSTIPEDDVSAYEDDDELRERRAQIGLLLAAMALGNREDEDRARRLLAALLEGNDDQRVRAADELLASSLLSPVPHYTVISIATPPRAEPSSATLRLVLDRALSSIPVFPTLKAVGAVLGSEAVLLVPYEIDTDRLSTLLAQPAFSGLHAGVGGAHAPLSGVHRSLREARIALRGGDTGCVVHWSELGLDRLLLQLPLEDLDISDLPDAVRRLLDAQSGPDLAQTLETYLDCGCDAQRTALTLHVHRSTLYYRLDRVRAVADVDLADGKVRRELHAGLRIATLAGLR
;
A
#
# COMPACT_ATOMS: atom_id res chain seq x y z
N MET A 1 -4.94 32.52 -16.37
CA MET A 1 -6.34 32.08 -16.16
C MET A 1 -6.28 30.74 -15.46
N THR A 2 -7.06 30.52 -14.39
CA THR A 2 -7.01 29.26 -13.64
C THR A 2 -7.79 28.16 -14.34
N LEU A 3 -7.56 26.90 -13.96
CA LEU A 3 -8.30 25.75 -14.51
C LEU A 3 -9.80 25.90 -14.22
N GLU A 4 -10.16 26.30 -13.01
CA GLU A 4 -11.56 26.48 -12.59
C GLU A 4 -12.28 27.51 -13.46
N GLY A 5 -11.61 28.62 -13.79
CA GLY A 5 -12.19 29.64 -14.68
C GLY A 5 -12.44 29.13 -16.09
N GLN A 6 -11.54 28.29 -16.62
CA GLN A 6 -11.71 27.67 -17.94
C GLN A 6 -12.82 26.63 -17.95
N VAL A 7 -12.91 25.84 -16.88
CA VAL A 7 -13.97 24.83 -16.70
C VAL A 7 -15.34 25.49 -16.55
N GLN A 8 -15.42 26.59 -15.80
CA GLN A 8 -16.65 27.36 -15.68
C GLN A 8 -17.07 27.94 -17.03
N ALA A 9 -16.15 28.58 -17.76
CA ALA A 9 -16.49 29.18 -19.05
C ALA A 9 -16.88 28.13 -20.12
N TYR A 10 -16.28 26.93 -20.06
CA TYR A 10 -16.72 25.79 -20.89
C TYR A 10 -18.13 25.34 -20.51
N ALA A 11 -18.43 25.21 -19.21
CA ALA A 11 -19.75 24.82 -18.72
C ALA A 11 -20.83 25.85 -19.08
N ASP A 12 -20.52 27.15 -18.97
CA ASP A 12 -21.44 28.24 -19.34
C ASP A 12 -21.77 28.21 -20.83
N ARG A 13 -20.75 27.98 -21.68
CA ARG A 13 -20.94 27.85 -23.13
C ARG A 13 -21.76 26.62 -23.51
N LEU A 14 -21.51 25.52 -22.80
CA LEU A 14 -22.25 24.25 -22.93
C LEU A 14 -23.69 24.36 -22.40
N GLY A 15 -23.94 25.31 -21.49
CA GLY A 15 -25.20 25.45 -20.76
C GLY A 15 -25.46 24.33 -19.74
N ARG A 16 -24.42 23.62 -19.29
CA ARG A 16 -24.56 22.43 -18.41
C ARG A 16 -23.37 22.28 -17.45
N PRO A 17 -23.57 21.65 -16.27
CA PRO A 17 -22.47 21.34 -15.36
C PRO A 17 -21.44 20.40 -16.00
N VAL A 18 -20.17 20.62 -15.68
CA VAL A 18 -19.04 19.82 -16.19
C VAL A 18 -18.16 19.36 -15.05
N ILE A 19 -17.65 18.13 -15.19
CA ILE A 19 -16.59 17.56 -14.36
C ILE A 19 -15.39 17.28 -15.26
N VAL A 20 -14.21 17.68 -14.80
CA VAL A 20 -12.93 17.37 -15.45
C VAL A 20 -12.26 16.22 -14.73
N PHE A 21 -11.88 15.22 -15.50
CA PHE A 21 -11.09 14.09 -15.05
C PHE A 21 -9.70 14.11 -15.69
N ASP A 22 -8.70 13.62 -14.96
CA ASP A 22 -7.44 13.20 -15.58
C ASP A 22 -7.62 11.87 -16.35
N VAL A 23 -6.50 11.31 -16.83
CA VAL A 23 -6.50 10.03 -17.57
C VAL A 23 -6.81 8.81 -16.69
N ASP A 24 -6.64 8.93 -15.36
CA ASP A 24 -6.90 7.88 -14.36
C ASP A 24 -8.29 8.01 -13.71
N PHE A 25 -9.10 8.97 -14.21
CA PHE A 25 -10.43 9.29 -13.74
C PHE A 25 -10.48 9.79 -12.29
N THR A 26 -9.46 10.54 -11.88
CA THR A 26 -9.48 11.39 -10.70
C THR A 26 -10.11 12.73 -11.08
N VAL A 27 -10.98 13.25 -10.22
CA VAL A 27 -11.61 14.57 -10.43
C VAL A 27 -10.57 15.66 -10.18
N ILE A 28 -10.27 16.44 -11.22
CA ILE A 28 -9.30 17.55 -11.14
C ILE A 28 -10.01 18.89 -10.91
N ALA A 29 -11.16 19.08 -11.55
CA ALA A 29 -11.96 20.30 -11.43
C ALA A 29 -13.42 20.02 -11.78
N PHE A 30 -14.31 20.93 -11.40
CA PHE A 30 -15.72 20.90 -11.76
C PHE A 30 -16.28 22.32 -11.82
N SER A 31 -17.33 22.55 -12.61
CA SER A 31 -18.00 23.85 -12.67
C SER A 31 -18.99 24.03 -11.51
N VAL A 32 -19.25 25.27 -11.11
CA VAL A 32 -20.33 25.58 -10.16
C VAL A 32 -21.64 25.75 -10.94
N HIS A 33 -22.75 25.26 -10.38
CA HIS A 33 -24.10 25.40 -10.92
C HIS A 33 -25.11 25.43 -9.77
N ASP A 34 -26.04 26.41 -9.80
CA ASP A 34 -27.00 26.69 -8.72
C ASP A 34 -28.32 25.90 -8.82
N GLN A 35 -28.54 25.09 -9.85
CA GLN A 35 -29.77 24.31 -10.04
C GLN A 35 -29.53 22.80 -9.98
N ASP A 36 -30.54 22.07 -9.48
CA ASP A 36 -30.63 20.63 -9.16
C ASP A 36 -29.35 19.81 -9.40
N VAL A 37 -28.58 19.67 -8.33
CA VAL A 37 -27.38 18.84 -8.33
C VAL A 37 -27.79 17.37 -8.16
N ASP A 38 -27.63 16.58 -9.22
CA ASP A 38 -27.86 15.13 -9.17
C ASP A 38 -26.94 14.47 -8.11
N HIS A 39 -27.50 13.58 -7.29
CA HIS A 39 -26.80 12.75 -6.32
C HIS A 39 -25.59 12.02 -6.93
N ALA A 40 -25.68 11.57 -8.18
CA ALA A 40 -24.58 10.90 -8.85
C ALA A 40 -23.37 11.84 -9.06
N ARG A 41 -23.61 13.13 -9.32
CA ARG A 41 -22.57 14.14 -9.44
C ARG A 41 -21.93 14.44 -8.09
N LEU A 42 -22.74 14.61 -7.04
CA LEU A 42 -22.23 14.82 -5.68
C LEU A 42 -21.36 13.66 -5.22
N ALA A 43 -21.80 12.42 -5.44
CA ALA A 43 -21.02 11.23 -5.09
C ALA A 43 -19.64 11.20 -5.77
N ILE A 44 -19.56 11.58 -7.06
CA ILE A 44 -18.29 11.66 -7.80
C ILE A 44 -17.39 12.76 -7.24
N ILE A 45 -17.94 13.96 -6.99
CA ILE A 45 -17.16 15.08 -6.45
C ILE A 45 -16.64 14.73 -5.05
N LEU A 46 -17.49 14.22 -4.17
CA LEU A 46 -17.12 13.87 -2.80
C LEU A 46 -16.12 12.71 -2.72
N SER A 47 -16.21 11.73 -3.63
CA SER A 47 -15.24 10.63 -3.69
C SER A 47 -13.95 10.98 -4.44
N HIS A 48 -13.91 12.14 -5.10
CA HIS A 48 -12.82 12.60 -5.99
C HIS A 48 -12.43 11.58 -7.09
N LYS A 49 -13.26 10.56 -7.37
CA LYS A 49 -12.96 9.48 -8.31
C LYS A 49 -14.20 9.07 -9.11
N GLY A 50 -14.01 8.77 -10.39
CA GLY A 50 -15.04 8.13 -11.21
C GLY A 50 -15.33 6.69 -10.75
N SER A 51 -16.59 6.26 -10.81
CA SER A 51 -16.97 4.88 -10.48
C SER A 51 -16.34 3.87 -11.45
N SER A 52 -16.03 2.65 -10.97
CA SER A 52 -15.42 1.60 -11.82
C SER A 52 -16.21 1.37 -13.12
N ARG A 53 -17.54 1.36 -13.03
CA ARG A 53 -18.43 1.20 -14.17
C ARG A 53 -18.38 2.38 -15.15
N ALA A 54 -18.26 3.61 -14.66
CA ALA A 54 -18.08 4.78 -15.52
C ALA A 54 -16.72 4.74 -16.25
N ARG A 55 -15.68 4.21 -15.61
CA ARG A 55 -14.37 4.01 -16.25
C ARG A 55 -14.43 2.94 -17.35
N GLU A 56 -15.18 1.86 -17.11
CA GLU A 56 -15.44 0.82 -18.10
C GLU A 56 -16.20 1.37 -19.30
N SER A 57 -17.29 2.12 -19.09
CA SER A 57 -18.06 2.69 -20.21
C SER A 57 -17.21 3.63 -21.08
N ILE A 58 -16.35 4.46 -20.49
CA ILE A 58 -15.48 5.36 -21.28
C ILE A 58 -14.51 4.55 -22.16
N ARG A 59 -14.08 3.36 -21.71
CA ARG A 59 -13.27 2.42 -22.53
C ARG A 59 -14.11 1.74 -23.60
N ASP A 60 -15.28 1.22 -23.25
CA ASP A 60 -16.17 0.49 -24.16
C ASP A 60 -16.64 1.37 -25.33
N TYR A 61 -16.97 2.63 -25.03
CA TYR A 61 -17.36 3.64 -26.02
C TYR A 61 -16.14 4.30 -26.70
N ARG A 62 -14.92 3.84 -26.41
CA ARG A 62 -13.66 4.28 -27.03
C ARG A 62 -13.48 5.80 -27.03
N VAL A 63 -13.96 6.49 -25.98
CA VAL A 63 -13.95 7.96 -25.90
C VAL A 63 -12.53 8.51 -26.01
N GLY A 64 -11.55 7.82 -25.41
CA GLY A 64 -10.13 8.18 -25.50
C GLY A 64 -9.54 8.13 -26.92
N GLN A 65 -10.25 7.56 -27.89
CA GLN A 65 -9.86 7.49 -29.32
C GLN A 65 -10.74 8.39 -30.21
N ALA A 66 -11.83 8.94 -29.68
CA ALA A 66 -12.71 9.83 -30.41
C ALA A 66 -12.03 11.18 -30.70
N GLN A 67 -12.48 11.84 -31.76
CA GLN A 67 -12.04 13.19 -32.15
C GLN A 67 -12.86 14.29 -31.47
N GLY A 68 -14.03 13.95 -30.94
CA GLY A 68 -14.95 14.87 -30.28
C GLY A 68 -15.79 14.16 -29.23
N PRO A 69 -16.79 14.85 -28.67
CA PRO A 69 -17.58 14.31 -27.58
C PRO A 69 -18.42 13.09 -27.97
N VAL A 70 -18.53 12.15 -27.04
CA VAL A 70 -19.22 10.87 -27.22
C VAL A 70 -20.37 10.78 -26.23
N ARG A 71 -21.55 10.43 -26.72
CA ARG A 71 -22.72 10.13 -25.89
C ARG A 71 -22.58 8.72 -25.32
N ILE A 72 -22.57 8.62 -23.99
CA ILE A 72 -22.65 7.39 -23.23
C ILE A 72 -24.08 7.28 -22.67
N PRO A 73 -24.81 6.19 -22.95
CA PRO A 73 -26.15 5.98 -22.41
C PRO A 73 -26.13 5.83 -20.88
N PRO A 74 -27.29 5.86 -20.23
CA PRO A 74 -27.37 5.79 -18.78
C PRO A 74 -26.79 4.49 -18.24
N LEU A 75 -26.05 4.61 -17.13
CA LEU A 75 -25.55 3.47 -16.36
C LEU A 75 -26.39 3.35 -15.09
N ASP A 76 -26.80 2.12 -14.75
CA ASP A 76 -27.53 1.81 -13.51
C ASP A 76 -28.78 2.66 -13.24
N GLY A 77 -29.53 2.98 -14.29
CA GLY A 77 -30.74 3.82 -14.19
C GLY A 77 -30.46 5.30 -13.91
N GLY A 78 -29.19 5.74 -14.06
CA GLY A 78 -28.81 7.15 -13.97
C GLY A 78 -29.21 7.95 -15.21
N GLN A 79 -28.48 9.02 -15.50
CA GLN A 79 -28.68 9.85 -16.69
C GLN A 79 -27.61 9.57 -17.77
N SER A 80 -27.95 9.87 -19.03
CA SER A 80 -27.00 9.83 -20.13
C SER A 80 -25.87 10.85 -19.91
N ARG A 81 -24.68 10.59 -20.46
CA ARG A 81 -23.52 11.47 -20.32
C ARG A 81 -22.92 11.83 -21.66
N LEU A 82 -22.51 13.08 -21.80
CA LEU A 82 -21.64 13.52 -22.88
C LEU A 82 -20.21 13.57 -22.35
N VAL A 83 -19.32 12.76 -22.92
CA VAL A 83 -17.92 12.68 -22.50
C VAL A 83 -17.00 13.09 -23.65
N ALA A 84 -16.21 14.13 -23.44
CA ALA A 84 -15.25 14.64 -24.41
C ALA A 84 -13.82 14.28 -24.02
N PRO A 85 -13.00 13.72 -24.94
CA PRO A 85 -11.57 13.59 -24.70
C PRO A 85 -10.91 14.97 -24.69
N VAL A 86 -10.06 15.21 -23.71
CA VAL A 86 -9.25 16.43 -23.61
C VAL A 86 -7.83 16.11 -24.06
N ARG A 87 -7.31 16.89 -25.01
CA ARG A 87 -5.99 16.66 -25.59
C ARG A 87 -5.10 17.91 -25.52
N HIS A 88 -3.80 17.67 -25.45
CA HIS A 88 -2.77 18.66 -25.68
C HIS A 88 -1.75 18.08 -26.66
N GLU A 89 -1.47 18.79 -27.75
CA GLU A 89 -0.60 18.32 -28.85
C GLU A 89 -0.94 16.89 -29.33
N GLY A 90 -2.24 16.57 -29.44
CA GLY A 90 -2.72 15.25 -29.84
C GLY A 90 -2.68 14.17 -28.75
N ARG A 91 -1.96 14.39 -27.63
CA ARG A 91 -1.93 13.45 -26.50
C ARG A 91 -3.15 13.62 -25.61
N LEU A 92 -3.78 12.52 -25.22
CA LEU A 92 -4.89 12.52 -24.25
C LEU A 92 -4.36 12.91 -22.86
N VAL A 93 -5.00 13.89 -22.24
CA VAL A 93 -4.62 14.41 -20.90
C VAL A 93 -5.78 14.36 -19.90
N GLY A 94 -7.00 14.06 -20.35
CA GLY A 94 -8.15 13.93 -19.47
C GLY A 94 -9.46 13.80 -20.22
N TYR A 95 -10.56 13.98 -19.50
CA TYR A 95 -11.92 13.92 -20.02
C TYR A 95 -12.79 15.03 -19.42
N LEU A 96 -13.70 15.58 -20.22
CA LEU A 96 -14.81 16.40 -19.72
C LEU A 96 -16.07 15.55 -19.74
N SER A 97 -16.82 15.54 -18.64
CA SER A 97 -18.08 14.82 -18.53
C SER A 97 -19.19 15.77 -18.13
N SER A 98 -20.30 15.72 -18.86
CA SER A 98 -21.53 16.44 -18.54
C SER A 98 -22.71 15.48 -18.60
N THR A 99 -23.73 15.76 -17.80
CA THR A 99 -24.97 14.97 -17.82
C THR A 99 -25.96 15.55 -18.83
N ILE A 100 -26.63 14.68 -19.58
CA ILE A 100 -27.60 15.04 -20.61
C ILE A 100 -28.94 14.30 -20.37
N PRO A 101 -30.10 14.98 -20.54
CA PRO A 101 -31.42 14.35 -20.52
C PRO A 101 -31.54 13.23 -21.55
N GLU A 102 -32.35 12.21 -21.26
CA GLU A 102 -32.57 11.10 -22.19
C GLU A 102 -33.21 11.54 -23.51
N ASP A 103 -34.13 12.51 -23.41
CA ASP A 103 -34.90 13.07 -24.54
C ASP A 103 -34.14 14.16 -25.32
N ASP A 104 -32.94 14.53 -24.89
CA ASP A 104 -32.10 15.47 -25.63
C ASP A 104 -31.43 14.73 -26.80
N VAL A 105 -32.17 14.67 -27.91
CA VAL A 105 -31.72 14.08 -29.19
C VAL A 105 -31.03 15.12 -30.07
N SER A 106 -30.83 16.36 -29.59
CA SER A 106 -30.09 17.36 -30.35
C SER A 106 -28.68 16.82 -30.60
N ALA A 107 -28.23 16.89 -31.86
CA ALA A 107 -26.83 16.61 -32.17
C ALA A 107 -26.03 17.65 -31.41
N TYR A 108 -25.33 17.23 -30.37
CA TYR A 108 -24.39 18.09 -29.69
C TYR A 108 -23.40 18.63 -30.72
N GLU A 109 -23.48 19.93 -31.02
CA GLU A 109 -22.54 20.58 -31.93
C GLU A 109 -21.30 20.97 -31.15
N ASP A 110 -20.22 20.25 -31.40
CA ASP A 110 -18.88 20.60 -30.94
C ASP A 110 -18.35 21.77 -31.78
N ASP A 111 -18.83 22.97 -31.48
CA ASP A 111 -18.48 24.18 -32.20
C ASP A 111 -17.01 24.59 -31.98
N ASP A 112 -16.56 25.59 -32.75
CA ASP A 112 -15.17 26.07 -32.70
C ASP A 112 -14.80 26.61 -31.31
N GLU A 113 -15.75 27.24 -30.61
CA GLU A 113 -15.51 27.84 -29.29
C GLU A 113 -15.35 26.75 -28.21
N LEU A 114 -16.21 25.73 -28.20
CA LEU A 114 -16.11 24.58 -27.30
C LEU A 114 -14.81 23.81 -27.56
N ARG A 115 -14.42 23.64 -28.84
CA ARG A 115 -13.12 23.05 -29.20
C ARG A 115 -11.94 23.86 -28.68
N GLU A 116 -11.97 25.18 -28.84
CA GLU A 116 -10.91 26.07 -28.34
C GLU A 116 -10.80 26.02 -26.81
N ARG A 117 -11.92 26.16 -26.10
CA ARG A 117 -11.95 26.08 -24.63
C ARG A 117 -11.48 24.73 -24.11
N ARG A 118 -11.88 23.62 -24.77
CA ARG A 118 -11.39 22.28 -24.43
C ARG A 118 -9.88 22.15 -24.65
N ALA A 119 -9.32 22.77 -25.69
CA ALA A 119 -7.88 22.81 -25.92
C ALA A 119 -7.13 23.62 -24.84
N GLN A 120 -7.71 24.73 -24.36
CA GLN A 120 -7.15 25.52 -23.26
C GLN A 120 -7.15 24.73 -21.94
N ILE A 121 -8.22 24.01 -21.63
CA ILE A 121 -8.26 23.05 -20.50
C ILE A 121 -7.17 21.98 -20.69
N GLY A 122 -6.99 21.47 -21.91
CA GLY A 122 -5.95 20.48 -22.21
C GLY A 122 -4.54 20.96 -21.94
N LEU A 123 -4.20 22.20 -22.29
CA LEU A 123 -2.91 22.81 -21.95
C LEU A 123 -2.68 22.85 -20.43
N LEU A 124 -3.69 23.26 -19.66
CA LEU A 124 -3.59 23.34 -18.20
C LEU A 124 -3.42 21.96 -17.56
N LEU A 125 -4.21 20.96 -17.99
CA LEU A 125 -4.05 19.59 -17.52
C LEU A 125 -2.69 19.01 -17.88
N ALA A 126 -2.16 19.31 -19.07
CA ALA A 126 -0.83 18.88 -19.48
C ALA A 126 0.26 19.48 -18.60
N ALA A 127 0.17 20.79 -18.29
CA ALA A 127 1.11 21.47 -17.41
C ALA A 127 1.07 20.92 -15.97
N MET A 128 -0.13 20.66 -15.43
CA MET A 128 -0.29 20.04 -14.11
C MET A 128 0.29 18.61 -14.08
N ALA A 129 0.02 17.80 -15.11
CA ALA A 129 0.56 16.45 -15.20
C ALA A 129 2.10 16.45 -15.31
N LEU A 130 2.70 17.46 -15.94
CA LEU A 130 4.15 17.62 -15.98
C LEU A 130 4.69 17.98 -14.59
N GLY A 131 4.10 18.96 -13.92
CA GLY A 131 4.49 19.35 -12.56
C GLY A 131 4.40 18.19 -11.57
N ASN A 132 3.32 17.40 -11.61
CA ASN A 132 3.18 16.22 -10.76
C ASN A 132 4.28 15.18 -11.01
N ARG A 133 4.66 14.95 -12.27
CA ARG A 133 5.78 14.03 -12.61
C ARG A 133 7.12 14.56 -12.12
N GLU A 134 7.36 15.86 -12.25
CA GLU A 134 8.57 16.49 -11.73
C GLU A 134 8.65 16.37 -10.20
N ASP A 135 7.52 16.53 -9.51
CA ASP A 135 7.40 16.35 -8.07
C ASP A 135 7.60 14.88 -7.66
N GLU A 136 7.04 13.92 -8.40
CA GLU A 136 7.28 12.48 -8.19
C GLU A 136 8.76 12.10 -8.38
N ASP A 137 9.39 12.57 -9.46
CA ASP A 137 10.80 12.33 -9.73
C ASP A 137 11.69 12.98 -8.67
N ARG A 138 11.34 14.19 -8.21
CA ARG A 138 12.03 14.88 -7.12
C ARG A 138 11.86 14.11 -5.80
N ALA A 139 10.63 13.76 -5.44
CA ALA A 139 10.30 12.96 -4.27
C ALA A 139 11.09 11.66 -4.22
N ARG A 140 11.16 10.93 -5.34
CA ARG A 140 11.94 9.69 -5.45
C ARG A 140 13.43 9.92 -5.20
N ARG A 141 14.02 10.94 -5.83
CA ARG A 141 15.45 11.25 -5.64
C ARG A 141 15.76 11.63 -4.19
N LEU A 142 14.91 12.47 -3.58
CA LEU A 142 15.08 12.91 -2.20
C LEU A 142 14.88 11.77 -1.21
N LEU A 143 13.88 10.91 -1.41
CA LEU A 143 13.68 9.71 -0.59
C LEU A 143 14.89 8.76 -0.65
N ALA A 144 15.42 8.49 -1.85
CA ALA A 144 16.62 7.67 -1.99
C ALA A 144 17.82 8.29 -1.23
N ALA A 145 18.05 9.60 -1.39
CA ALA A 145 19.12 10.30 -0.68
C ALA A 145 18.91 10.30 0.86
N LEU A 146 17.66 10.43 1.32
CA LEU A 146 17.29 10.44 2.73
C LEU A 146 17.44 9.06 3.40
N LEU A 147 17.18 8.00 2.66
CA LEU A 147 17.11 6.65 3.22
C LEU A 147 18.40 5.85 3.01
N GLU A 148 19.09 6.08 1.89
CA GLU A 148 20.26 5.29 1.47
C GLU A 148 21.55 6.13 1.38
N GLY A 149 21.43 7.46 1.39
CA GLY A 149 22.57 8.37 1.36
C GLY A 149 23.40 8.41 2.65
N ASN A 150 24.51 9.14 2.62
CA ASN A 150 25.32 9.48 3.80
C ASN A 150 24.68 10.61 4.63
N ASP A 151 25.22 10.91 5.81
CA ASP A 151 24.60 11.87 6.74
C ASP A 151 24.36 13.26 6.14
N ASP A 152 25.30 13.79 5.34
CA ASP A 152 25.13 15.09 4.67
C ASP A 152 24.04 15.07 3.58
N GLN A 153 23.89 13.94 2.87
CA GLN A 153 22.82 13.75 1.89
C GLN A 153 21.47 13.64 2.59
N ARG A 154 21.41 12.94 3.73
CA ARG A 154 20.18 12.77 4.51
C ARG A 154 19.66 14.09 5.05
N VAL A 155 20.53 14.92 5.60
CA VAL A 155 20.16 16.26 6.11
C VAL A 155 19.62 17.12 4.97
N ARG A 156 20.34 17.22 3.85
CA ARG A 156 19.91 18.02 2.69
C ARG A 156 18.58 17.54 2.11
N ALA A 157 18.41 16.23 1.98
CA ALA A 157 17.18 15.65 1.45
C ALA A 157 15.97 15.89 2.39
N ALA A 158 16.18 15.78 3.70
CA ALA A 158 15.16 16.11 4.69
C ALA A 158 14.72 17.59 4.59
N ASP A 159 15.69 18.52 4.53
CA ASP A 159 15.39 19.95 4.41
C ASP A 159 14.65 20.27 3.11
N GLU A 160 15.06 19.68 1.98
CA GLU A 160 14.43 19.93 0.68
C GLU A 160 13.01 19.37 0.61
N LEU A 161 12.74 18.17 1.15
CA LEU A 161 11.38 17.59 1.20
C LEU A 161 10.38 18.49 1.93
N LEU A 162 10.83 19.13 3.02
CA LEU A 162 10.02 20.07 3.79
C LEU A 162 9.89 21.42 3.06
N ALA A 163 10.99 21.96 2.54
CA ALA A 163 11.00 23.23 1.83
C ALA A 163 10.13 23.22 0.55
N SER A 164 10.09 22.09 -0.16
CA SER A 164 9.26 21.91 -1.35
C SER A 164 7.83 21.45 -1.03
N SER A 165 7.46 21.33 0.24
CA SER A 165 6.12 20.88 0.67
C SER A 165 5.70 19.53 0.07
N LEU A 166 6.67 18.64 -0.16
CA LEU A 166 6.42 17.25 -0.58
C LEU A 166 6.09 16.36 0.62
N LEU A 167 6.56 16.72 1.81
CA LEU A 167 6.28 16.05 3.07
C LEU A 167 5.86 17.09 4.13
N SER A 168 4.85 16.77 4.94
CA SER A 168 4.42 17.65 6.02
C SER A 168 5.36 17.61 7.23
N PRO A 169 5.71 18.77 7.83
CA PRO A 169 6.56 18.82 9.01
C PRO A 169 5.83 18.35 10.27
N VAL A 170 6.33 17.29 10.89
CA VAL A 170 5.82 16.74 12.15
C VAL A 170 6.96 16.34 13.10
N PRO A 171 6.69 16.10 14.40
CA PRO A 171 7.75 15.75 15.36
C PRO A 171 8.43 14.41 15.08
N HIS A 172 7.73 13.43 14.51
CA HIS A 172 8.27 12.09 14.24
C HIS A 172 7.73 11.55 12.91
N TYR A 173 8.51 10.68 12.27
CA TYR A 173 8.14 10.06 11.00
C TYR A 173 8.35 8.54 11.07
N THR A 174 7.54 7.83 10.31
CA THR A 174 7.61 6.38 10.19
C THR A 174 7.79 5.97 8.73
N VAL A 175 8.56 4.92 8.49
CA VAL A 175 8.73 4.31 7.17
C VAL A 175 7.96 3.00 7.10
N ILE A 176 7.25 2.81 5.99
CA ILE A 176 6.61 1.55 5.60
C ILE A 176 7.38 1.01 4.41
N SER A 177 7.76 -0.26 4.45
CA SER A 177 8.18 -0.98 3.25
C SER A 177 7.10 -1.99 2.85
N ILE A 178 6.84 -2.09 1.56
CA ILE A 178 5.91 -3.05 0.96
C ILE A 178 6.65 -3.78 -0.16
N ALA A 179 6.70 -5.10 -0.07
CA ALA A 179 7.36 -5.94 -1.07
C ALA A 179 6.68 -7.31 -1.16
N THR A 180 7.14 -8.12 -2.11
CA THR A 180 6.87 -9.56 -2.14
C THR A 180 7.87 -10.32 -1.27
N PRO A 181 7.54 -11.54 -0.84
CA PRO A 181 8.50 -12.44 -0.22
C PRO A 181 9.75 -12.66 -1.09
N PRO A 182 10.92 -13.01 -0.51
CA PRO A 182 12.22 -13.09 -1.22
C PRO A 182 12.26 -13.98 -2.46
N ARG A 183 11.30 -14.90 -2.62
CA ARG A 183 11.21 -15.83 -3.76
C ARG A 183 10.30 -15.35 -4.90
N ALA A 184 9.70 -14.18 -4.79
CA ALA A 184 8.87 -13.58 -5.82
C ALA A 184 9.36 -12.18 -6.13
N GLU A 185 9.46 -11.84 -7.42
CA GLU A 185 9.73 -10.46 -7.83
C GLU A 185 8.40 -9.75 -8.12
N PRO A 186 8.10 -8.62 -7.48
CA PRO A 186 6.90 -7.87 -7.78
C PRO A 186 7.12 -7.12 -9.10
N SER A 187 6.07 -7.00 -9.91
CA SER A 187 6.14 -6.10 -11.04
C SER A 187 6.28 -4.65 -10.53
N SER A 188 7.14 -3.86 -11.16
CA SER A 188 7.28 -2.42 -10.82
C SER A 188 5.94 -1.69 -10.92
N ALA A 189 5.05 -2.12 -11.82
CA ALA A 189 3.70 -1.60 -11.95
C ALA A 189 2.83 -1.90 -10.71
N THR A 190 2.93 -3.11 -10.15
CA THR A 190 2.22 -3.50 -8.92
C THR A 190 2.70 -2.67 -7.73
N LEU A 191 4.02 -2.46 -7.60
CA LEU A 191 4.59 -1.64 -6.53
C LEU A 191 4.16 -0.17 -6.63
N ARG A 192 4.12 0.40 -7.84
CA ARG A 192 3.61 1.75 -8.05
C ARG A 192 2.12 1.83 -7.72
N LEU A 193 1.34 0.85 -8.16
CA LEU A 193 -0.09 0.81 -7.91
C LEU A 193 -0.41 0.72 -6.41
N VAL A 194 0.28 -0.13 -5.65
CA VAL A 194 0.07 -0.22 -4.19
C VAL A 194 0.51 1.07 -3.50
N LEU A 195 1.60 1.71 -3.97
CA LEU A 195 2.08 2.98 -3.46
C LEU A 195 1.04 4.10 -3.63
N ASP A 196 0.52 4.26 -4.85
CA ASP A 196 -0.50 5.26 -5.16
C ASP A 196 -1.77 5.03 -4.32
N ARG A 197 -2.17 3.76 -4.16
CA ARG A 197 -3.31 3.41 -3.31
C ARG A 197 -3.04 3.75 -1.86
N ALA A 198 -1.91 3.33 -1.33
CA ALA A 198 -1.48 3.59 0.03
C ALA A 198 -1.45 5.09 0.36
N LEU A 199 -0.83 5.91 -0.50
CA LEU A 199 -0.81 7.37 -0.33
C LEU A 199 -2.22 8.00 -0.39
N SER A 200 -3.14 7.42 -1.17
CA SER A 200 -4.51 7.93 -1.28
C SER A 200 -5.49 7.44 -0.20
N SER A 201 -5.21 6.30 0.46
CA SER A 201 -6.18 5.63 1.35
C SER A 201 -5.74 5.50 2.80
N ILE A 202 -4.44 5.56 3.07
CA ILE A 202 -3.89 5.41 4.43
C ILE A 202 -3.98 6.69 5.27
N PRO A 203 -3.82 7.93 4.74
CA PRO A 203 -3.84 9.12 5.57
C PRO A 203 -5.09 9.19 6.45
N VAL A 204 -4.90 9.17 7.77
CA VAL A 204 -5.96 9.45 8.74
C VAL A 204 -6.33 10.93 8.70
N PHE A 205 -5.34 11.77 8.37
CA PHE A 205 -5.49 13.22 8.21
C PHE A 205 -5.15 13.61 6.76
N PRO A 206 -6.13 13.90 5.89
CA PRO A 206 -5.90 14.22 4.48
C PRO A 206 -5.12 15.53 4.27
N THR A 207 -4.89 16.31 5.32
CA THR A 207 -4.09 17.55 5.28
C THR A 207 -2.59 17.30 5.39
N LEU A 208 -2.17 16.13 5.90
CA LEU A 208 -0.75 15.79 6.02
C LEU A 208 -0.29 15.07 4.75
N LYS A 209 0.75 15.62 4.13
CA LYS A 209 1.39 15.02 2.95
C LYS A 209 2.40 13.98 3.38
N ALA A 210 2.16 12.74 2.96
CA ALA A 210 3.14 11.67 2.94
C ALA A 210 3.82 11.61 1.56
N VAL A 211 4.99 10.99 1.51
CA VAL A 211 5.73 10.78 0.27
C VAL A 211 6.13 9.32 0.16
N GLY A 212 6.15 8.78 -1.05
CA GLY A 212 6.62 7.43 -1.27
C GLY A 212 7.24 7.25 -2.64
N ALA A 213 8.02 6.19 -2.79
CA ALA A 213 8.69 5.85 -4.03
C ALA A 213 8.97 4.35 -4.10
N VAL A 214 9.13 3.84 -5.32
CA VAL A 214 9.67 2.50 -5.54
C VAL A 214 11.20 2.59 -5.54
N LEU A 215 11.83 1.90 -4.59
CA LEU A 215 13.27 1.80 -4.41
C LEU A 215 13.68 0.33 -4.58
N GLY A 216 14.42 0.01 -5.64
CA GLY A 216 14.74 -1.38 -5.96
C GLY A 216 13.48 -2.23 -6.19
N SER A 217 13.31 -3.27 -5.37
CA SER A 217 12.19 -4.23 -5.41
C SER A 217 11.12 -3.99 -4.34
N GLU A 218 11.13 -2.83 -3.67
CA GLU A 218 10.15 -2.48 -2.64
C GLU A 218 9.51 -1.10 -2.91
N ALA A 219 8.24 -0.96 -2.53
CA ALA A 219 7.57 0.33 -2.41
C ALA A 219 7.77 0.86 -0.99
N VAL A 220 8.34 2.04 -0.88
CA VAL A 220 8.67 2.67 0.41
C VAL A 220 7.83 3.92 0.59
N LEU A 221 7.17 4.03 1.74
CA LEU A 221 6.40 5.20 2.15
C LEU A 221 7.03 5.82 3.39
N LEU A 222 7.16 7.14 3.38
CA LEU A 222 7.51 7.96 4.53
C LEU A 222 6.27 8.74 4.94
N VAL A 223 5.76 8.43 6.13
CA VAL A 223 4.49 8.98 6.62
C VAL A 223 4.70 9.87 7.84
N PRO A 224 4.01 11.02 7.91
CA PRO A 224 4.06 11.96 9.04
C PRO A 224 2.97 11.69 10.10
N TYR A 225 2.48 10.46 10.21
CA TYR A 225 1.39 10.09 11.12
C TYR A 225 1.55 8.64 11.59
N GLU A 226 0.88 8.30 12.70
CA GLU A 226 0.74 6.92 13.12
C GLU A 226 -0.10 6.15 12.11
N ILE A 227 0.35 4.94 11.78
CA ILE A 227 -0.26 4.12 10.74
C ILE A 227 -1.34 3.26 11.38
N ASP A 228 -2.53 3.31 10.80
CA ASP A 228 -3.58 2.34 11.05
C ASP A 228 -3.25 1.05 10.27
N THR A 229 -2.76 0.04 10.99
CA THR A 229 -2.35 -1.26 10.42
C THR A 229 -3.52 -2.02 9.82
N ASP A 230 -4.75 -1.82 10.32
CA ASP A 230 -5.94 -2.48 9.78
C ASP A 230 -6.28 -1.95 8.39
N ARG A 231 -6.10 -0.64 8.17
CA ARG A 231 -6.24 -0.04 6.83
C ARG A 231 -5.21 -0.56 5.85
N LEU A 232 -3.95 -0.67 6.29
CA LEU A 232 -2.89 -1.23 5.44
C LEU A 232 -3.15 -2.71 5.14
N SER A 233 -3.55 -3.49 6.13
CA SER A 233 -3.92 -4.90 5.96
C SER A 233 -5.10 -5.06 4.99
N THR A 234 -6.12 -4.21 5.12
CA THR A 234 -7.28 -4.18 4.21
C THR A 234 -6.89 -3.84 2.78
N LEU A 235 -5.91 -2.94 2.60
CA LEU A 235 -5.36 -2.64 1.28
C LEU A 235 -4.66 -3.87 0.70
N LEU A 236 -3.74 -4.49 1.45
CA LEU A 236 -2.95 -5.64 0.97
C LEU A 236 -3.80 -6.90 0.74
N ALA A 237 -4.93 -7.04 1.44
CA ALA A 237 -5.89 -8.13 1.22
C ALA A 237 -6.63 -8.06 -0.13
N GLN A 238 -6.54 -6.95 -0.87
CA GLN A 238 -7.17 -6.85 -2.18
C GLN A 238 -6.54 -7.82 -3.20
N PRO A 239 -7.31 -8.42 -4.12
CA PRO A 239 -6.77 -9.38 -5.09
C PRO A 239 -5.61 -8.86 -5.96
N ALA A 240 -5.53 -7.54 -6.17
CA ALA A 240 -4.43 -6.92 -6.91
C ALA A 240 -3.09 -6.91 -6.15
N PHE A 241 -3.13 -7.13 -4.83
CA PHE A 241 -2.00 -7.00 -3.91
C PHE A 241 -1.76 -8.24 -3.04
N SER A 242 -2.47 -9.35 -3.31
CA SER A 242 -2.44 -10.58 -2.51
C SER A 242 -1.09 -11.30 -2.46
N GLY A 243 -0.08 -10.83 -3.20
CA GLY A 243 1.32 -11.29 -3.14
C GLY A 243 2.24 -10.38 -2.33
N LEU A 244 1.73 -9.27 -1.80
CA LEU A 244 2.51 -8.28 -1.06
C LEU A 244 2.31 -8.43 0.45
N HIS A 245 3.34 -8.05 1.20
CA HIS A 245 3.28 -7.83 2.64
C HIS A 245 3.94 -6.50 2.99
N ALA A 246 3.77 -6.05 4.23
CA ALA A 246 4.37 -4.80 4.69
C ALA A 246 5.07 -4.94 6.03
N GLY A 247 6.20 -4.25 6.14
CA GLY A 247 6.88 -4.00 7.39
C GLY A 247 6.77 -2.53 7.75
N VAL A 248 6.42 -2.24 9.01
CA VAL A 248 6.30 -0.87 9.53
C VAL A 248 7.41 -0.62 10.56
N GLY A 249 8.20 0.41 10.34
CA GLY A 249 9.28 0.83 11.24
C GLY A 249 8.76 1.54 12.50
N GLY A 250 9.66 1.85 13.43
CA GLY A 250 9.35 2.74 14.54
C GLY A 250 9.27 4.20 14.12
N ALA A 251 8.73 5.05 15.00
CA ALA A 251 8.72 6.50 14.82
C ALA A 251 10.10 7.09 15.18
N HIS A 252 10.70 7.86 14.28
CA HIS A 252 12.02 8.47 14.48
C HIS A 252 12.02 9.98 14.26
N ALA A 253 12.94 10.66 14.95
CA ALA A 253 13.26 12.07 14.79
C ALA A 253 14.78 12.29 14.98
N PRO A 254 15.39 13.31 14.34
CA PRO A 254 14.80 14.21 13.33
C PRO A 254 14.54 13.48 12.01
N LEU A 255 13.96 14.17 11.01
CA LEU A 255 13.65 13.58 9.70
C LEU A 255 14.88 12.94 9.03
N SER A 256 16.08 13.50 9.17
CA SER A 256 17.32 12.91 8.66
C SER A 256 17.69 11.54 9.29
N GLY A 257 17.07 11.19 10.42
CA GLY A 257 17.24 9.92 11.13
C GLY A 257 16.34 8.77 10.66
N VAL A 258 15.41 9.01 9.72
CA VAL A 258 14.37 8.03 9.34
C VAL A 258 14.87 6.81 8.59
N HIS A 259 16.12 6.80 8.13
CA HIS A 259 16.79 5.60 7.63
C HIS A 259 16.78 4.46 8.67
N ARG A 260 16.74 4.78 9.97
CA ARG A 260 16.56 3.79 11.05
C ARG A 260 15.18 3.15 11.00
N SER A 261 14.13 3.93 10.76
CA SER A 261 12.77 3.44 10.55
C SER A 261 12.71 2.52 9.33
N LEU A 262 13.40 2.85 8.22
CA LEU A 262 13.49 1.95 7.06
C LEU A 262 14.16 0.62 7.41
N ARG A 263 15.28 0.65 8.15
CA ARG A 263 15.95 -0.57 8.61
C ARG A 263 15.01 -1.43 9.45
N GLU A 264 14.27 -0.83 10.36
CA GLU A 264 13.28 -1.51 11.21
C GLU A 264 12.12 -2.09 10.38
N ALA A 265 11.60 -1.32 9.43
CA ALA A 265 10.56 -1.74 8.50
C ALA A 265 11.00 -2.96 7.69
N ARG A 266 12.23 -2.95 7.13
CA ARG A 266 12.79 -4.09 6.38
C ARG A 266 12.96 -5.34 7.25
N ILE A 267 13.34 -5.18 8.53
CA ILE A 267 13.39 -6.32 9.47
C ILE A 267 11.99 -6.86 9.75
N ALA A 268 11.01 -5.97 9.99
CA ALA A 268 9.61 -6.38 10.20
C ALA A 268 9.03 -7.11 8.99
N LEU A 269 9.40 -6.66 7.78
CA LEU A 269 9.00 -7.27 6.52
C LEU A 269 9.45 -8.73 6.40
N ARG A 270 10.64 -9.07 6.91
CA ARG A 270 11.13 -10.46 6.98
C ARG A 270 10.34 -11.35 7.94
N GLY A 271 9.65 -10.76 8.92
CA GLY A 271 8.85 -11.48 9.91
C GLY A 271 7.40 -11.72 9.49
N GLY A 272 6.98 -11.18 8.35
CA GLY A 272 5.60 -11.26 7.87
C GLY A 272 5.41 -12.25 6.72
N ASP A 273 4.34 -13.03 6.77
CA ASP A 273 3.86 -13.79 5.63
C ASP A 273 3.12 -12.88 4.63
N THR A 274 2.83 -13.42 3.45
CA THR A 274 2.07 -12.72 2.41
C THR A 274 0.73 -12.21 2.94
N GLY A 275 0.40 -10.95 2.65
CA GLY A 275 -0.83 -10.30 3.11
C GLY A 275 -0.79 -9.77 4.55
N CYS A 276 0.29 -10.05 5.30
CA CYS A 276 0.46 -9.54 6.66
C CYS A 276 1.10 -8.16 6.68
N VAL A 277 0.73 -7.40 7.71
CA VAL A 277 1.42 -6.17 8.12
C VAL A 277 2.08 -6.45 9.45
N VAL A 278 3.38 -6.23 9.55
CA VAL A 278 4.14 -6.46 10.79
C VAL A 278 4.72 -5.15 11.27
N HIS A 279 4.44 -4.80 12.53
CA HIS A 279 4.99 -3.62 13.15
C HIS A 279 6.28 -3.93 13.92
N TRP A 280 7.30 -3.10 13.75
CA TRP A 280 8.60 -3.27 14.42
C TRP A 280 8.48 -3.43 15.94
N SER A 281 7.55 -2.70 16.58
CA SER A 281 7.34 -2.76 18.03
C SER A 281 6.77 -4.08 18.52
N GLU A 282 6.16 -4.89 17.65
CA GLU A 282 5.50 -6.15 18.00
C GLU A 282 6.45 -7.35 17.94
N LEU A 283 7.59 -7.22 17.27
CA LEU A 283 8.51 -8.33 17.00
C LEU A 283 9.22 -8.88 18.25
N GLY A 284 9.26 -8.15 19.37
CA GLY A 284 9.94 -8.62 20.59
C GLY A 284 11.38 -9.07 20.35
N LEU A 285 11.68 -10.35 20.60
CA LEU A 285 12.99 -10.96 20.36
C LEU A 285 13.27 -11.22 18.87
N ASP A 286 12.24 -11.46 18.06
CA ASP A 286 12.39 -11.81 16.65
C ASP A 286 13.05 -10.70 15.86
N ARG A 287 12.94 -9.44 16.30
CA ARG A 287 13.69 -8.32 15.68
C ARG A 287 15.20 -8.53 15.66
N LEU A 288 15.75 -9.33 16.58
CA LEU A 288 17.17 -9.71 16.61
C LEU A 288 17.41 -10.95 15.73
N LEU A 289 16.53 -11.94 15.80
CA LEU A 289 16.66 -13.18 15.03
C LEU A 289 16.51 -12.95 13.52
N LEU A 290 15.58 -12.08 13.12
CA LEU A 290 15.35 -11.62 11.75
C LEU A 290 16.48 -10.75 11.19
N GLN A 291 17.57 -10.55 11.92
CA GLN A 291 18.80 -9.94 11.37
C GLN A 291 19.84 -11.00 10.98
N LEU A 292 19.64 -12.26 11.36
CA LEU A 292 20.49 -13.38 10.94
C LEU A 292 20.27 -13.67 9.44
N PRO A 293 21.24 -14.31 8.76
CA PRO A 293 21.07 -14.82 7.39
C PRO A 293 20.26 -16.12 7.42
N LEU A 294 18.98 -16.01 7.79
CA LEU A 294 18.09 -17.17 8.00
C LEU A 294 17.92 -18.01 6.73
N GLU A 295 17.98 -17.38 5.57
CA GLU A 295 17.93 -18.00 4.24
C GLU A 295 19.13 -18.91 3.93
N ASP A 296 20.26 -18.73 4.62
CA ASP A 296 21.46 -19.55 4.46
C ASP A 296 21.52 -20.71 5.46
N LEU A 297 20.59 -20.75 6.43
CA LEU A 297 20.54 -21.80 7.44
C LEU A 297 19.93 -23.08 6.88
N ASP A 298 20.52 -24.21 7.25
CA ASP A 298 19.94 -25.53 7.04
C ASP A 298 19.58 -26.23 8.36
N ILE A 299 18.93 -27.40 8.25
CA ILE A 299 18.52 -28.18 9.43
C ILE A 299 19.71 -28.69 10.27
N SER A 300 20.91 -28.76 9.68
CA SER A 300 22.14 -29.20 10.34
C SER A 300 22.78 -28.11 11.20
N ASP A 301 22.51 -26.83 10.89
CA ASP A 301 22.91 -25.68 11.71
C ASP A 301 22.10 -25.56 13.01
N LEU A 302 20.94 -26.23 13.09
CA LEU A 302 20.12 -26.25 14.30
C LEU A 302 20.75 -27.11 15.40
N PRO A 303 20.49 -26.80 16.68
CA PRO A 303 20.93 -27.65 17.79
C PRO A 303 20.49 -29.11 17.60
N ASP A 304 21.36 -30.07 17.95
CA ASP A 304 21.12 -31.50 17.75
C ASP A 304 19.77 -31.97 18.30
N ALA A 305 19.37 -31.45 19.46
CA ALA A 305 18.10 -31.77 20.09
C ALA A 305 16.88 -31.29 19.26
N VAL A 306 16.99 -30.13 18.62
CA VAL A 306 15.95 -29.59 17.73
C VAL A 306 15.90 -30.38 16.42
N ARG A 307 17.06 -30.67 15.82
CA ARG A 307 17.14 -31.51 14.62
C ARG A 307 16.52 -32.88 14.83
N ARG A 308 16.92 -33.59 15.91
CA ARG A 308 16.32 -34.89 16.28
C ARG A 308 14.80 -34.82 16.48
N LEU A 309 14.32 -33.72 17.07
CA LEU A 309 12.89 -33.52 17.28
C LEU A 309 12.15 -33.35 15.95
N LEU A 310 12.66 -32.53 15.03
CA LEU A 310 12.03 -32.27 13.73
C LEU A 310 12.09 -33.49 12.80
N ASP A 311 13.18 -34.26 12.82
CA ASP A 311 13.37 -35.47 12.00
C ASP A 311 12.48 -36.66 12.44
N ALA A 312 11.88 -36.60 13.63
CA ALA A 312 11.05 -37.68 14.12
C ALA A 312 9.75 -37.84 13.31
N GLN A 313 9.20 -39.06 13.27
CA GLN A 313 7.96 -39.35 12.54
C GLN A 313 6.75 -38.47 12.96
N SER A 314 6.75 -37.95 14.19
CA SER A 314 5.75 -37.01 14.71
C SER A 314 6.35 -35.63 15.03
N GLY A 315 7.44 -35.26 14.37
CA GLY A 315 8.24 -34.06 14.67
C GLY A 315 7.44 -32.77 14.70
N PRO A 316 6.62 -32.44 13.67
CA PRO A 316 5.80 -31.22 13.67
C PRO A 316 4.87 -31.10 14.88
N ASP A 317 4.13 -32.16 15.21
CA ASP A 317 3.21 -32.18 16.36
C ASP A 317 3.95 -32.07 17.71
N LEU A 318 5.09 -32.73 17.83
CA LEU A 318 5.92 -32.68 19.04
C LEU A 318 6.59 -31.32 19.19
N ALA A 319 7.05 -30.70 18.10
CA ALA A 319 7.60 -29.35 18.08
C ALA A 319 6.55 -28.31 18.47
N GLN A 320 5.34 -28.36 17.90
CA GLN A 320 4.23 -27.49 18.29
C GLN A 320 3.86 -27.66 19.77
N THR A 321 3.84 -28.91 20.26
CA THR A 321 3.54 -29.20 21.66
C THR A 321 4.62 -28.64 22.59
N LEU A 322 5.90 -28.82 22.26
CA LEU A 322 7.02 -28.31 23.04
C LEU A 322 7.05 -26.78 23.05
N GLU A 323 6.89 -26.14 21.91
CA GLU A 323 6.84 -24.68 21.80
C GLU A 323 5.70 -24.10 22.64
N THR A 324 4.48 -24.64 22.49
CA THR A 324 3.33 -24.19 23.31
C THR A 324 3.57 -24.39 24.80
N TYR A 325 4.23 -25.50 25.18
CA TYR A 325 4.60 -25.77 26.57
C TYR A 325 5.58 -24.72 27.12
N LEU A 326 6.59 -24.34 26.33
CA LEU A 326 7.59 -23.34 26.68
C LEU A 326 6.98 -21.93 26.75
N ASP A 327 6.11 -21.57 25.80
CA ASP A 327 5.34 -20.32 25.78
C ASP A 327 4.40 -20.16 26.97
N CYS A 328 3.80 -21.27 27.41
CA CYS A 328 2.98 -21.30 28.62
C CYS A 328 3.81 -21.23 29.92
N GLY A 329 5.13 -21.02 29.84
CA GLY A 329 6.01 -20.96 31.01
C GLY A 329 6.23 -22.32 31.65
N CYS A 330 6.17 -23.41 30.87
CA CYS A 330 6.26 -24.79 31.34
C CYS A 330 5.07 -25.25 32.22
N ASP A 331 3.93 -24.55 32.14
CA ASP A 331 2.69 -24.93 32.82
C ASP A 331 1.89 -25.96 32.02
N ALA A 332 1.86 -27.20 32.50
CA ALA A 332 1.17 -28.30 31.83
C ALA A 332 -0.36 -28.10 31.74
N GLN A 333 -0.99 -27.46 32.74
CA GLN A 333 -2.43 -27.23 32.70
C GLN A 333 -2.78 -26.18 31.67
N ARG A 334 -2.07 -25.05 31.67
CA ARG A 334 -2.25 -24.00 30.66
C ARG A 334 -1.97 -24.52 29.25
N THR A 335 -0.91 -25.30 29.09
CA THR A 335 -0.53 -25.91 27.79
C THR A 335 -1.62 -26.84 27.26
N ALA A 336 -2.15 -27.73 28.10
CA ALA A 336 -3.20 -28.66 27.70
C ALA A 336 -4.48 -27.93 27.24
N LEU A 337 -4.82 -26.82 27.93
CA LEU A 337 -5.93 -25.95 27.53
C LEU A 337 -5.67 -25.27 26.19
N THR A 338 -4.50 -24.65 26.01
CA THR A 338 -4.13 -23.98 24.75
C THR A 338 -4.13 -24.95 23.56
N LEU A 339 -3.62 -26.18 23.75
CA LEU A 339 -3.59 -27.21 22.72
C LEU A 339 -4.91 -27.97 22.56
N HIS A 340 -5.92 -27.72 23.41
CA HIS A 340 -7.20 -28.43 23.42
C HIS A 340 -7.04 -29.97 23.54
N VAL A 341 -6.09 -30.42 24.36
CA VAL A 341 -5.82 -31.85 24.60
C VAL A 341 -6.00 -32.22 26.07
N HIS A 342 -6.25 -33.49 26.34
CA HIS A 342 -6.25 -33.99 27.72
C HIS A 342 -4.84 -33.98 28.31
N ARG A 343 -4.73 -33.76 29.63
CA ARG A 343 -3.44 -33.68 30.34
C ARG A 343 -2.58 -34.94 30.19
N SER A 344 -3.21 -36.13 30.14
CA SER A 344 -2.49 -37.38 29.90
C SER A 344 -1.84 -37.42 28.52
N THR A 345 -2.53 -36.92 27.48
CA THR A 345 -2.00 -36.81 26.13
C THR A 345 -0.83 -35.84 26.07
N LEU A 346 -0.94 -34.71 26.77
CA LEU A 346 0.17 -33.76 26.88
C LEU A 346 1.40 -34.41 27.52
N TYR A 347 1.25 -35.09 28.66
CA TYR A 347 2.38 -35.76 29.32
C TYR A 347 3.02 -36.80 28.41
N TYR A 348 2.21 -37.63 27.74
CA TYR A 348 2.72 -38.58 26.75
C TYR A 348 3.55 -37.88 25.66
N ARG A 349 3.06 -36.78 25.09
CA ARG A 349 3.80 -36.02 24.07
C ARG A 349 5.10 -35.43 24.62
N LEU A 350 5.08 -34.85 25.83
CA LEU A 350 6.29 -34.31 26.47
C LEU A 350 7.32 -35.40 26.80
N ASP A 351 6.88 -36.59 27.19
CA ASP A 351 7.78 -37.74 27.42
C ASP A 351 8.40 -38.22 26.11
N ARG A 352 7.62 -38.21 25.01
CA ARG A 352 8.14 -38.49 23.67
C ARG A 352 9.14 -37.43 23.22
N VAL A 353 8.89 -36.15 23.49
CA VAL A 353 9.87 -35.06 23.23
C VAL A 353 11.19 -35.35 23.96
N ARG A 354 11.15 -35.64 25.27
CA ARG A 354 12.35 -35.95 26.06
C ARG A 354 13.14 -37.13 25.49
N ALA A 355 12.43 -38.19 25.08
CA ALA A 355 13.06 -39.39 24.53
C ALA A 355 13.66 -39.17 23.13
N VAL A 356 12.96 -38.44 22.25
CA VAL A 356 13.42 -38.19 20.88
C VAL A 356 14.57 -37.19 20.83
N ALA A 357 14.43 -36.07 21.55
CA ALA A 357 15.45 -35.04 21.59
C ALA A 357 16.63 -35.41 22.50
N ASP A 358 16.49 -36.43 23.36
CA ASP A 358 17.45 -36.88 24.37
C ASP A 358 17.86 -35.74 25.31
N VAL A 359 16.86 -35.21 26.03
CA VAL A 359 16.97 -33.97 26.80
C VAL A 359 16.18 -34.02 28.11
N ASP A 360 16.66 -33.25 29.09
CA ASP A 360 15.91 -32.93 30.30
C ASP A 360 15.27 -31.54 30.22
N LEU A 361 13.92 -31.50 30.16
CA LEU A 361 13.15 -30.26 30.13
C LEU A 361 13.12 -29.52 31.49
N ALA A 362 13.64 -30.10 32.57
CA ALA A 362 13.83 -29.40 33.83
C ALA A 362 15.01 -28.41 33.77
N ASP A 363 16.01 -28.67 32.91
CA ASP A 363 17.17 -27.79 32.72
C ASP A 363 16.78 -26.51 31.95
N GLY A 364 16.96 -25.36 32.60
CA GLY A 364 16.68 -24.06 32.00
C GLY A 364 17.56 -23.71 30.80
N LYS A 365 18.78 -24.24 30.70
CA LYS A 365 19.66 -24.05 29.54
C LYS A 365 19.11 -24.82 28.34
N VAL A 366 18.74 -26.08 28.56
CA VAL A 366 18.15 -26.95 27.52
C VAL A 366 16.84 -26.37 27.01
N ARG A 367 15.95 -25.90 27.89
CA ARG A 367 14.70 -25.23 27.49
C ARG A 367 14.95 -24.01 26.60
N ARG A 368 15.96 -23.19 26.94
CA ARG A 368 16.32 -22.00 26.15
C ARG A 368 16.81 -22.37 24.76
N GLU A 369 17.66 -23.39 24.68
CA GLU A 369 18.21 -23.89 23.42
C GLU A 369 17.10 -24.44 22.50
N LEU A 370 16.20 -25.26 23.06
CA LEU A 370 15.04 -25.78 22.35
C LEU A 370 14.10 -24.66 21.89
N HIS A 371 13.77 -23.71 22.77
CA HIS A 371 12.85 -22.63 22.43
C HIS A 371 13.41 -21.75 21.31
N ALA A 372 14.66 -21.29 21.45
CA ALA A 372 15.31 -20.44 20.45
C ALA A 372 15.52 -21.19 19.13
N GLY A 373 15.95 -22.46 19.18
CA GLY A 373 16.16 -23.26 17.97
C GLY A 373 14.87 -23.55 17.22
N LEU A 374 13.76 -23.83 17.91
CA LEU A 374 12.44 -23.95 17.28
C LEU A 374 11.97 -22.63 16.65
N ARG A 375 12.19 -21.49 17.32
CA ARG A 375 11.84 -20.18 16.76
C ARG A 375 12.65 -19.86 15.51
N ILE A 376 13.97 -20.10 15.54
CA ILE A 376 14.85 -19.92 14.37
C ILE A 376 14.40 -20.85 13.23
N ALA A 377 14.08 -22.12 13.51
CA ALA A 377 13.59 -23.04 12.50
C ALA A 377 12.31 -22.53 11.81
N THR A 378 11.37 -21.92 12.56
CA THR A 378 10.18 -21.28 11.97
C THR A 378 10.55 -20.10 11.09
N LEU A 379 11.36 -19.18 11.60
CA LEU A 379 11.73 -17.96 10.86
C LEU A 379 12.55 -18.28 9.60
N ALA A 380 13.33 -19.36 9.60
CA ALA A 380 14.07 -19.85 8.45
C ALA A 380 13.23 -20.73 7.49
N GLY A 381 11.97 -21.03 7.82
CA GLY A 381 11.12 -21.91 7.01
C GLY A 381 11.59 -23.37 6.97
N LEU A 382 12.28 -23.83 8.01
CA LEU A 382 12.79 -25.20 8.15
C LEU A 382 11.79 -26.17 8.79
N ARG A 383 10.64 -25.67 9.26
CA ARG A 383 9.55 -26.49 9.82
C ARG A 383 8.17 -25.96 9.48
#